data_AF-A0A923KWW6-F1
#
_entry.id   AF-A0A923KWW6-F1
#
_cell.length_a   1.000
_cell.length_b   1.000
_cell.length_c   1.000
_cell.angle_alpha   90.00
_cell.angle_beta   90.00
_cell.angle_gamma   90.00
#
_symmetry.space_group_name_H-M   'P 1'
#
loop_
_entity.id
_entity.type
_entity.pdbx_description
1 polymer ?
#
loop_
_entity_poly.entity_id
_entity_poly.type
_entity_poly.pdbx_seq_one_letter_code
_entity_poly.pdbx_strand_id
1 'polypeptide(L)'
;MPLTFYGERGLVTSIILDMGTDIAKQKKFLKTIKFSDNYEPTWISDTVKIDFIVEPSLSQFGSPNLIIIAEEKFLQRHVIFVEARICAYNDASEKLNVSLLPNSYKGVSNKLNIKLALMYRFAKAYNSMKEDSVIESANTASKVYHDVPRTLKKPSMIKLCIENFGYNPDFLFVALTNDPMDVIPFKNKKFLPAIGVTSWHTERKSFGLISYAMLDDNNIIERTHGYYPIAKRNFLHLPAEIGTNDNDPSVKTIVMDQWNPILKLNLEEFILSLSDKLTTGKIIIFNGSYSVKSADGRTLVKLFADKDKMYIALRNDNIPEHFEDEPKIKIGVGPNAKSFVLIYSGTDDLTDDQPNKLRDDLTRIIIDFVER
;
A
#
# COMPACT_ATOMS: atom_id res chain seq x y z
N MET A 1 -8.39 -7.06 29.85
CA MET A 1 -7.76 -5.88 29.23
C MET A 1 -8.06 -5.95 27.73
N PRO A 2 -8.69 -4.94 27.10
CA PRO A 2 -8.95 -4.98 25.66
C PRO A 2 -7.61 -4.97 24.91
N LEU A 3 -7.47 -5.86 23.94
CA LEU A 3 -6.28 -5.95 23.09
C LEU A 3 -6.38 -4.83 22.03
N THR A 4 -5.50 -3.84 22.08
CA THR A 4 -5.47 -2.75 21.08
C THR A 4 -4.41 -3.02 20.04
N PHE A 5 -4.82 -3.05 18.78
CA PHE A 5 -3.94 -3.15 17.63
C PHE A 5 -3.55 -1.75 17.12
N TYR A 6 -2.36 -1.59 16.55
CA TYR A 6 -1.90 -0.30 15.99
C TYR A 6 -1.26 -0.46 14.61
N GLY A 7 -1.77 0.29 13.63
CA GLY A 7 -1.20 0.40 12.27
C GLY A 7 -1.20 -0.91 11.47
N GLU A 8 -0.38 -0.97 10.41
CA GLU A 8 -0.23 -2.18 9.58
C GLU A 8 0.21 -3.40 10.40
N ARG A 9 1.00 -3.17 11.44
CA ARG A 9 1.52 -4.20 12.35
C ARG A 9 0.37 -4.86 13.12
N GLY A 10 -0.51 -4.04 13.68
CA GLY A 10 -1.71 -4.50 14.37
C GLY A 10 -2.61 -5.35 13.46
N LEU A 11 -2.80 -4.93 12.22
CA LEU A 11 -3.55 -5.69 11.22
C LEU A 11 -2.89 -7.06 10.94
N VAL A 12 -1.58 -7.09 10.65
CA VAL A 12 -0.86 -8.35 10.38
C VAL A 12 -0.93 -9.30 11.56
N THR A 13 -0.67 -8.80 12.77
CA THR A 13 -0.74 -9.60 14.00
C THR A 13 -2.14 -10.16 14.22
N SER A 14 -3.18 -9.36 13.97
CA SER A 14 -4.57 -9.82 14.12
C SER A 14 -4.91 -10.98 13.17
N ILE A 15 -4.41 -10.95 11.92
CA ILE A 15 -4.59 -12.03 10.94
C ILE A 15 -3.91 -13.33 11.43
N ILE A 16 -2.67 -13.21 11.94
CA ILE A 16 -1.94 -14.38 12.46
C ILE A 16 -2.66 -14.98 13.66
N LEU A 17 -3.14 -14.14 14.59
CA LEU A 17 -3.89 -14.61 15.76
C LEU A 17 -5.21 -15.29 15.37
N ASP A 18 -5.91 -14.80 14.34
CA ASP A 18 -7.13 -15.43 13.83
C ASP A 18 -6.87 -16.77 13.11
N MET A 19 -5.70 -16.93 12.49
CA MET A 19 -5.27 -18.24 11.98
C MET A 19 -4.84 -19.19 13.11
N GLY A 20 -4.29 -18.65 14.20
CA GLY A 20 -3.82 -19.42 15.34
C GLY A 20 -2.84 -20.51 14.92
N THR A 21 -3.03 -21.72 15.45
CA THR A 21 -2.25 -22.93 15.11
C THR A 21 -2.94 -23.81 14.05
N ASP A 22 -4.00 -23.34 13.39
CA ASP A 22 -4.72 -24.10 12.38
C ASP A 22 -3.91 -24.16 11.07
N ILE A 23 -3.17 -25.25 10.89
CA ILE A 23 -2.34 -25.47 9.70
C ILE A 23 -3.13 -25.47 8.39
N ALA A 24 -4.40 -25.89 8.40
CA ALA A 24 -5.23 -25.88 7.19
C ALA A 24 -5.56 -24.43 6.80
N LYS A 25 -5.90 -23.59 7.78
CA LYS A 25 -6.16 -22.16 7.59
C LYS A 25 -4.89 -21.40 7.19
N GLN A 26 -3.74 -21.71 7.79
CA GLN A 26 -2.44 -21.14 7.39
C GLN A 26 -2.03 -21.55 5.96
N LYS A 27 -2.25 -22.80 5.56
CA LYS A 27 -2.07 -23.24 4.16
C LYS A 27 -3.02 -22.51 3.21
N LYS A 28 -4.26 -22.30 3.62
CA LYS A 28 -5.25 -21.54 2.84
C LYS A 28 -4.79 -20.10 2.62
N PHE A 29 -4.22 -19.46 3.64
CA PHE A 29 -3.57 -18.15 3.52
C PHE A 29 -2.49 -18.16 2.44
N LEU A 30 -1.56 -19.11 2.48
CA LEU A 30 -0.49 -19.20 1.48
C LEU A 30 -1.03 -19.44 0.06
N LYS A 31 -2.05 -20.30 -0.10
CA LYS A 31 -2.70 -20.57 -1.39
C LYS A 31 -3.48 -19.38 -1.95
N THR A 32 -3.88 -18.44 -1.10
CA THR A 32 -4.64 -17.24 -1.50
C THR A 32 -3.72 -16.17 -2.11
N ILE A 33 -2.40 -16.28 -1.90
CA ILE A 33 -1.44 -15.34 -2.49
C ILE A 33 -1.41 -15.54 -4.01
N LYS A 34 -1.71 -14.47 -4.75
CA LYS A 34 -1.56 -14.46 -6.21
C LYS A 34 -0.13 -14.08 -6.57
N PHE A 35 0.65 -15.00 -7.13
CA PHE A 35 1.98 -14.71 -7.62
C PHE A 35 1.97 -14.21 -9.06
N SER A 36 3.05 -13.51 -9.45
CA SER A 36 3.26 -13.10 -10.83
C SER A 36 3.36 -14.32 -11.76
N ASP A 37 3.05 -14.12 -13.05
CA ASP A 37 3.03 -15.17 -14.07
C ASP A 37 2.09 -16.35 -13.77
N ASN A 38 1.10 -16.14 -12.88
CA ASN A 38 0.22 -17.21 -12.40
C ASN A 38 1.01 -18.38 -11.80
N TYR A 39 2.16 -18.10 -11.18
CA TYR A 39 2.93 -19.10 -10.47
C TYR A 39 2.12 -19.63 -9.27
N GLU A 40 1.98 -20.94 -9.16
CA GLU A 40 1.31 -21.59 -8.04
C GLU A 40 2.32 -22.50 -7.33
N PRO A 41 2.72 -22.18 -6.08
CA PRO A 41 3.70 -22.98 -5.38
C PRO A 41 3.10 -24.33 -4.95
N THR A 42 3.56 -25.42 -5.58
CA THR A 42 3.04 -26.79 -5.36
C THR A 42 3.35 -27.32 -3.96
N TRP A 43 4.44 -26.86 -3.35
CA TRP A 43 4.93 -27.28 -2.03
C TRP A 43 3.99 -26.91 -0.87
N ILE A 44 3.05 -25.97 -1.05
CA ILE A 44 2.16 -25.54 0.04
C ILE A 44 1.30 -26.71 0.56
N SER A 45 0.93 -27.64 -0.32
CA SER A 45 0.15 -28.81 0.08
C SER A 45 0.95 -29.75 0.99
N ASP A 46 2.26 -29.85 0.79
CA ASP A 46 3.18 -30.73 1.52
C ASP A 46 3.78 -30.10 2.78
N THR A 47 3.55 -28.81 3.02
CA THR A 47 3.96 -28.11 4.23
C THR A 47 3.42 -28.81 5.48
N VAL A 48 4.25 -29.06 6.48
CA VAL A 48 3.86 -29.68 7.76
C VAL A 48 3.87 -28.69 8.92
N LYS A 49 4.63 -27.61 8.79
CA LYS A 49 4.78 -26.61 9.82
C LYS A 49 4.87 -25.23 9.19
N ILE A 50 4.23 -24.24 9.82
CA ILE A 50 4.33 -22.84 9.44
C ILE A 50 4.64 -22.03 10.70
N ASP A 51 5.78 -21.35 10.70
CA ASP A 51 6.19 -20.43 11.76
C ASP A 51 6.08 -18.97 11.29
N PHE A 52 5.76 -18.08 12.22
CA PHE A 52 5.59 -16.65 11.97
C PHE A 52 6.58 -15.85 12.81
N ILE A 53 7.38 -15.01 12.15
CA ILE A 53 8.26 -14.04 12.81
C ILE A 53 7.70 -12.64 12.49
N VAL A 54 7.09 -12.02 13.49
CA VAL A 54 6.48 -10.70 13.38
C VAL A 54 7.54 -9.62 13.55
N GLU A 55 7.54 -8.65 12.63
CA GLU A 55 8.39 -7.45 12.67
C GLU A 55 9.91 -7.67 12.88
N PRO A 56 10.55 -8.63 12.19
CA PRO A 56 11.98 -8.82 12.35
C PRO A 56 12.75 -7.62 11.83
N SER A 57 13.81 -7.22 12.54
CA SER A 57 14.71 -6.16 12.08
C SER A 57 15.91 -6.75 11.35
N LEU A 58 15.91 -6.64 10.02
CA LEU A 58 17.01 -7.07 9.15
C LEU A 58 18.01 -5.94 8.89
N SER A 59 18.11 -5.00 9.85
CA SER A 59 19.03 -3.86 9.81
C SER A 59 18.87 -3.04 8.52
N GLN A 60 19.94 -2.90 7.72
CA GLN A 60 19.95 -2.04 6.53
C GLN A 60 19.05 -2.56 5.40
N PHE A 61 18.68 -3.84 5.44
CA PHE A 61 17.72 -4.42 4.50
C PHE A 61 16.27 -4.05 4.84
N GLY A 62 16.01 -3.45 6.00
CA GLY A 62 14.69 -3.03 6.43
C GLY A 62 14.07 -3.96 7.48
N SER A 63 12.76 -3.87 7.63
CA SER A 63 12.02 -4.62 8.66
C SER A 63 10.67 -5.01 8.07
N PRO A 64 10.55 -6.22 7.51
CA PRO A 64 9.29 -6.71 6.98
C PRO A 64 8.24 -6.77 8.09
N ASN A 65 6.97 -6.63 7.75
CA ASN A 65 5.90 -6.75 8.74
C ASN A 65 5.80 -8.19 9.28
N LEU A 66 6.12 -9.17 8.44
CA LEU A 66 6.08 -10.58 8.78
C LEU A 66 7.07 -11.37 7.93
N ILE A 67 7.71 -12.36 8.53
CA ILE A 67 8.36 -13.48 7.82
C ILE A 67 7.58 -14.75 8.15
N ILE A 68 7.20 -15.48 7.12
CA ILE A 68 6.58 -16.80 7.24
C ILE A 68 7.62 -17.84 6.85
N ILE A 69 7.76 -18.89 7.65
CA ILE A 69 8.62 -20.03 7.34
C ILE A 69 7.72 -21.23 7.19
N ALA A 70 7.59 -21.74 5.97
CA ALA A 70 6.88 -22.97 5.68
C ALA A 70 7.88 -24.11 5.52
N GLU A 71 7.74 -25.16 6.33
CA GLU A 71 8.62 -26.33 6.31
C GLU A 71 7.87 -27.53 5.72
N GLU A 72 8.49 -28.18 4.73
CA GLU A 72 8.02 -29.43 4.13
C GLU A 72 8.46 -30.66 4.95
N LYS A 73 7.86 -31.82 4.68
CA LYS A 73 8.21 -33.11 5.32
C LYS A 73 9.70 -33.46 5.24
N PHE A 74 10.39 -33.01 4.18
CA PHE A 74 11.81 -33.29 3.95
C PHE A 74 12.73 -32.17 4.47
N LEU A 75 12.26 -31.33 5.39
CA LEU A 75 12.98 -30.19 5.96
C LEU A 75 13.41 -29.11 4.95
N GLN A 76 12.84 -29.13 3.74
CA GLN A 76 12.94 -28.00 2.82
C GLN A 76 12.12 -26.85 3.37
N ARG A 77 12.72 -25.65 3.40
CA ARG A 77 12.11 -24.45 3.96
C ARG A 77 11.87 -23.40 2.88
N HIS A 78 10.69 -22.81 2.95
CA HIS A 78 10.25 -21.70 2.12
C HIS A 78 10.05 -20.48 3.00
N VAL A 79 10.76 -19.39 2.67
CA VAL A 79 10.76 -18.16 3.46
C VAL A 79 10.00 -17.08 2.69
N ILE A 80 8.87 -16.66 3.25
CA ILE A 80 8.01 -15.65 2.65
C ILE A 80 8.11 -14.35 3.44
N PHE A 81 8.65 -13.31 2.81
CA PHE A 81 8.63 -11.96 3.36
C PHE A 81 7.31 -11.28 3.01
N VAL A 82 6.62 -10.72 4.00
CA VAL A 82 5.37 -10.00 3.81
C VAL A 82 5.52 -8.54 4.24
N GLU A 83 5.16 -7.64 3.32
CA GLU A 83 5.06 -6.20 3.57
C GLU A 83 3.61 -5.76 3.41
N ALA A 84 3.05 -5.22 4.51
CA ALA A 84 1.66 -4.84 4.60
C ALA A 84 1.46 -3.33 4.42
N ARG A 85 0.36 -2.93 3.79
CA ARG A 85 -0.10 -1.54 3.69
C ARG A 85 -1.62 -1.48 3.78
N ILE A 86 -2.15 -0.42 4.39
CA ILE A 86 -3.59 -0.19 4.51
C ILE A 86 -4.26 0.34 3.24
N CYS A 87 -3.46 0.67 2.22
CA CYS A 87 -3.91 1.16 0.92
C CYS A 87 -3.56 0.16 -0.19
N ALA A 88 -4.07 0.43 -1.40
CA ALA A 88 -3.77 -0.38 -2.58
C ALA A 88 -2.28 -0.33 -2.95
N TYR A 89 -1.78 -1.39 -3.58
CA TYR A 89 -0.36 -1.57 -3.89
C TYR A 89 0.23 -0.38 -4.67
N ASN A 90 -0.49 0.11 -5.69
CA ASN A 90 -0.02 1.22 -6.52
C ASN A 90 0.11 2.52 -5.74
N ASP A 91 -0.78 2.76 -4.77
CA ASP A 91 -0.76 3.97 -3.93
C ASP A 91 0.38 3.93 -2.90
N ALA A 92 0.74 2.74 -2.42
CA ALA A 92 1.84 2.54 -1.50
C ALA A 92 3.23 2.51 -2.18
N SER A 93 3.28 2.47 -3.50
CA SER A 93 4.49 2.22 -4.28
C SER A 93 5.09 3.48 -4.89
N GLU A 94 6.38 3.41 -5.19
CA GLU A 94 7.11 4.45 -5.92
C GLU A 94 7.00 4.22 -7.42
N LYS A 95 6.78 5.30 -8.17
CA LYS A 95 6.79 5.24 -9.63
C LYS A 95 8.23 5.11 -10.11
N LEU A 96 8.53 4.01 -10.81
CA LEU A 96 9.87 3.73 -11.29
C LEU A 96 10.14 4.35 -12.67
N ASN A 97 11.42 4.50 -12.98
CA ASN A 97 11.90 4.88 -14.29
C ASN A 97 11.94 3.65 -15.23
N VAL A 98 12.46 3.84 -16.45
CA VAL A 98 12.55 2.79 -17.48
C VAL A 98 13.45 1.60 -17.08
N SER A 99 14.40 1.78 -16.16
CA SER A 99 15.27 0.69 -15.67
C SER A 99 14.66 -0.09 -14.50
N LEU A 100 13.42 0.22 -14.11
CA LEU A 100 12.75 -0.36 -12.93
C LEU A 100 13.54 -0.15 -11.64
N LEU A 101 14.13 1.03 -11.50
CA LEU A 101 14.83 1.48 -10.30
C LEU A 101 14.36 2.89 -9.94
N PRO A 102 14.41 3.28 -8.65
CA PRO A 102 14.24 4.68 -8.30
C PRO A 102 15.48 5.49 -8.72
N ASN A 103 15.31 6.78 -8.96
CA ASN A 103 16.46 7.67 -9.22
C ASN A 103 17.34 7.84 -7.98
N SER A 104 16.75 7.74 -6.78
CA SER A 104 17.44 7.70 -5.50
C SER A 104 16.59 6.92 -4.50
N TYR A 105 17.22 6.18 -3.58
CA TYR A 105 16.54 5.51 -2.46
C TYR A 105 16.20 6.47 -1.31
N LYS A 106 16.75 7.69 -1.32
CA LYS A 106 16.49 8.71 -0.29
C LYS A 106 15.03 9.18 -0.37
N GLY A 107 14.29 9.05 0.73
CA GLY A 107 12.89 9.48 0.81
C GLY A 107 11.85 8.50 0.25
N VAL A 108 12.29 7.44 -0.45
CA VAL A 108 11.39 6.42 -1.05
C VAL A 108 11.59 5.02 -0.46
N SER A 109 12.54 4.84 0.46
CA SER A 109 12.84 3.53 1.07
C SER A 109 11.64 2.91 1.81
N ASN A 110 10.67 3.72 2.24
CA ASN A 110 9.45 3.23 2.89
C ASN A 110 8.34 2.84 1.89
N LYS A 111 8.52 3.07 0.58
CA LYS A 111 7.55 2.68 -0.45
C LYS A 111 7.52 1.17 -0.62
N LEU A 112 6.33 0.61 -0.83
CA LEU A 112 6.08 -0.82 -0.76
C LEU A 112 6.95 -1.63 -1.74
N ASN A 113 6.95 -1.26 -3.02
CA ASN A 113 7.76 -1.89 -4.05
C ASN A 113 9.29 -1.77 -3.81
N ILE A 114 9.73 -0.73 -3.09
CA ILE A 114 11.13 -0.57 -2.68
C ILE A 114 11.45 -1.51 -1.51
N LYS A 115 10.56 -1.64 -0.51
CA LYS A 115 10.76 -2.58 0.59
C LYS A 115 10.81 -4.04 0.13
N LEU A 116 9.94 -4.44 -0.79
CA LEU A 116 10.01 -5.77 -1.42
C LEU A 116 11.36 -6.00 -2.11
N ALA A 117 11.88 -4.98 -2.81
CA ALA A 117 13.20 -5.06 -3.43
C ALA A 117 14.35 -5.17 -2.40
N LEU A 118 14.23 -4.54 -1.22
CA LEU A 118 15.20 -4.71 -0.15
C LEU A 118 15.18 -6.12 0.45
N MET A 119 14.00 -6.74 0.60
CA MET A 119 13.87 -8.14 1.02
C MET A 119 14.48 -9.09 -0.02
N TYR A 120 14.27 -8.82 -1.30
CA TYR A 120 14.91 -9.54 -2.39
C TYR A 120 16.44 -9.44 -2.32
N ARG A 121 16.99 -8.25 -2.05
CA ARG A 121 18.43 -8.06 -1.86
C ARG A 121 18.96 -8.79 -0.65
N PHE A 122 18.18 -8.87 0.43
CA PHE A 122 18.52 -9.69 1.60
C PHE A 122 18.62 -11.17 1.23
N ALA A 123 17.62 -11.72 0.52
CA ALA A 123 17.61 -13.11 0.08
C ALA A 123 18.84 -13.45 -0.79
N LYS A 124 19.20 -12.56 -1.73
CA LYS A 124 20.42 -12.72 -2.53
C LYS A 124 21.69 -12.71 -1.67
N ALA A 125 21.78 -11.80 -0.71
CA ALA A 125 22.90 -11.73 0.22
C ALA A 125 23.00 -13.02 1.06
N TYR A 126 21.89 -13.50 1.61
CA TYR A 126 21.79 -14.72 2.40
C TYR A 126 22.28 -15.95 1.62
N ASN A 127 21.79 -16.14 0.39
CA ASN A 127 22.21 -17.27 -0.45
C ASN A 127 23.66 -17.19 -0.95
N SER A 128 24.27 -16.01 -0.89
CA SER A 128 25.69 -15.80 -1.26
C SER A 128 26.63 -15.75 -0.06
N MET A 129 26.11 -15.91 1.15
CA MET A 129 26.87 -15.77 2.39
C MET A 129 27.95 -16.86 2.47
N LYS A 130 29.19 -16.45 2.75
CA LYS A 130 30.34 -17.35 2.93
C LYS A 130 30.70 -17.57 4.40
N GLU A 131 30.31 -16.65 5.27
CA GLU A 131 30.62 -16.64 6.69
C GLU A 131 29.36 -16.37 7.51
N ASP A 132 29.14 -17.13 8.57
CA ASP A 132 27.95 -17.04 9.44
C ASP A 132 27.93 -15.78 10.35
N SER A 133 28.80 -14.81 10.08
CA SER A 133 29.02 -13.62 10.91
C SER A 133 28.39 -12.34 10.34
N VAL A 134 28.18 -12.28 9.02
CA VAL A 134 27.66 -11.10 8.30
C VAL A 134 26.88 -11.53 7.06
N ILE A 135 25.69 -10.94 6.88
CA ILE A 135 24.96 -11.00 5.61
C ILE A 135 25.13 -9.67 4.89
N GLU A 136 25.79 -9.67 3.74
CA GLU A 136 26.15 -8.47 2.98
C GLU A 136 25.78 -8.60 1.50
N SER A 137 25.13 -7.58 0.95
CA SER A 137 24.83 -7.54 -0.48
C SER A 137 26.08 -7.23 -1.29
N ALA A 138 26.20 -7.79 -2.49
CA ALA A 138 27.36 -7.59 -3.37
C ALA A 138 27.74 -6.11 -3.57
N ASN A 139 29.06 -5.84 -3.67
CA ASN A 139 29.63 -4.50 -3.92
C ASN A 139 29.16 -3.86 -5.23
N THR A 140 28.61 -4.65 -6.16
CA THR A 140 28.01 -4.16 -7.41
C THR A 140 26.64 -3.50 -7.19
N ALA A 141 26.12 -3.46 -5.96
CA ALA A 141 24.83 -2.84 -5.63
C ALA A 141 24.72 -1.38 -6.08
N SER A 142 25.82 -0.62 -6.08
CA SER A 142 25.83 0.76 -6.59
C SER A 142 25.56 0.85 -8.09
N LYS A 143 26.09 -0.10 -8.86
CA LYS A 143 25.87 -0.19 -10.31
C LYS A 143 24.49 -0.76 -10.64
N VAL A 144 24.01 -1.72 -9.86
CA VAL A 144 22.76 -2.44 -10.14
C VAL A 144 21.53 -1.71 -9.61
N TYR A 145 21.63 -1.09 -8.42
CA TYR A 145 20.49 -0.49 -7.73
C TYR A 145 20.66 1.01 -7.51
N HIS A 146 21.76 1.66 -7.91
CA HIS A 146 22.04 3.07 -7.55
C HIS A 146 21.97 3.29 -6.02
N ASP A 147 22.40 2.29 -5.25
CA ASP A 147 22.35 2.28 -3.78
C ASP A 147 23.66 1.72 -3.21
N VAL A 148 23.87 1.91 -1.92
CA VAL A 148 25.04 1.34 -1.24
C VAL A 148 24.85 -0.16 -0.93
N PRO A 149 25.94 -0.92 -0.77
CA PRO A 149 25.89 -2.24 -0.17
C PRO A 149 25.17 -2.19 1.18
N ARG A 150 24.28 -3.15 1.40
CA ARG A 150 23.47 -3.30 2.62
C ARG A 150 24.02 -4.46 3.42
N THR A 151 24.01 -4.31 4.74
CA THR A 151 24.57 -5.29 5.67
C THR A 151 23.63 -5.56 6.83
N LEU A 152 23.63 -6.81 7.28
CA LEU A 152 23.14 -7.25 8.58
C LEU A 152 24.32 -7.84 9.34
N LYS A 153 24.67 -7.19 10.47
CA LYS A 153 25.82 -7.57 11.32
C LYS A 153 25.42 -7.97 12.74
N LYS A 154 24.12 -7.94 13.06
CA LYS A 154 23.63 -8.22 14.42
C LYS A 154 23.63 -9.74 14.66
N PRO A 155 24.48 -10.30 15.53
CA PRO A 155 24.68 -11.75 15.61
C PRO A 155 23.43 -12.53 15.98
N SER A 156 22.60 -12.00 16.89
CA SER A 156 21.34 -12.66 17.26
C SER A 156 20.34 -12.76 16.12
N MET A 157 20.31 -11.77 15.22
CA MET A 157 19.44 -11.82 14.04
C MET A 157 19.99 -12.76 12.96
N ILE A 158 21.31 -12.78 12.78
CA ILE A 158 21.95 -13.71 11.83
C ILE A 158 21.72 -15.14 12.28
N LYS A 159 21.96 -15.43 13.57
CA LYS A 159 21.68 -16.72 14.18
C LYS A 159 20.21 -17.13 13.98
N LEU A 160 19.27 -16.22 14.26
CA LEU A 160 17.85 -16.45 14.02
C LEU A 160 17.57 -16.79 12.55
N CYS A 161 18.14 -16.06 11.60
CA CYS A 161 17.97 -16.36 10.17
C CYS A 161 18.53 -17.73 9.81
N ILE A 162 19.74 -18.06 10.24
CA ILE A 162 20.39 -19.35 9.94
C ILE A 162 19.57 -20.52 10.53
N GLU A 163 19.21 -20.43 11.81
CA GLU A 163 18.47 -21.47 12.52
C GLU A 163 17.07 -21.70 11.94
N ASN A 164 16.41 -20.64 11.47
CA ASN A 164 15.03 -20.72 11.01
C ASN A 164 14.89 -20.87 9.49
N PHE A 165 15.73 -20.23 8.68
CA PHE A 165 15.62 -20.30 7.22
C PHE A 165 16.29 -21.56 6.66
N GLY A 166 17.30 -22.10 7.35
CA GLY A 166 18.02 -23.28 6.89
C GLY A 166 18.96 -22.98 5.71
N TYR A 167 19.43 -24.05 5.07
CA TYR A 167 20.40 -23.98 3.98
C TYR A 167 19.68 -23.90 2.62
N ASN A 168 20.02 -22.89 1.82
CA ASN A 168 19.46 -22.65 0.49
C ASN A 168 17.91 -22.69 0.41
N PRO A 169 17.21 -21.87 1.22
CA PRO A 169 15.76 -21.78 1.16
C PRO A 169 15.30 -21.09 -0.13
N ASP A 170 14.06 -21.39 -0.51
CA ASP A 170 13.35 -20.59 -1.50
C ASP A 170 12.78 -19.33 -0.85
N PHE A 171 12.99 -18.19 -1.49
CA PHE A 171 12.51 -16.90 -0.98
C PHE A 171 11.38 -16.35 -1.85
N LEU A 172 10.31 -15.92 -1.18
CA LEU A 172 9.14 -15.29 -1.79
C LEU A 172 8.88 -13.93 -1.14
N PHE A 173 8.34 -12.99 -1.93
CA PHE A 173 8.16 -11.59 -1.52
C PHE A 173 6.72 -11.16 -1.80
N VAL A 174 5.97 -10.86 -0.75
CA VAL A 174 4.52 -10.70 -0.84
C VAL A 174 4.09 -9.33 -0.32
N ALA A 175 3.32 -8.63 -1.14
CA ALA A 175 2.57 -7.45 -0.71
C ALA A 175 1.24 -7.87 -0.10
N LEU A 176 0.95 -7.45 1.13
CA LEU A 176 -0.39 -7.51 1.73
C LEU A 176 -1.03 -6.13 1.67
N THR A 177 -2.06 -5.95 0.86
CA THR A 177 -2.57 -4.61 0.54
C THR A 177 -4.09 -4.53 0.57
N ASN A 178 -4.61 -3.31 0.54
CA ASN A 178 -6.04 -3.06 0.45
C ASN A 178 -6.47 -2.95 -1.02
N ASP A 179 -6.11 -3.94 -1.84
CA ASP A 179 -6.57 -4.03 -3.22
C ASP A 179 -7.89 -4.81 -3.30
N PRO A 180 -8.66 -4.66 -4.40
CA PRO A 180 -9.83 -5.51 -4.68
C PRO A 180 -9.51 -7.00 -4.70
N MET A 181 -10.53 -7.84 -4.59
CA MET A 181 -10.39 -9.30 -4.60
C MET A 181 -9.85 -9.84 -5.94
N ASP A 182 -10.24 -9.21 -7.05
CA ASP A 182 -9.89 -9.59 -8.42
C ASP A 182 -8.57 -8.94 -8.90
N VAL A 183 -7.83 -8.26 -8.02
CA VAL A 183 -6.55 -7.63 -8.36
C VAL A 183 -5.60 -8.63 -9.03
N ILE A 184 -4.94 -8.13 -10.07
CA ILE A 184 -3.88 -8.82 -10.81
C ILE A 184 -2.53 -8.29 -10.29
N PRO A 185 -1.69 -9.15 -9.68
CA PRO A 185 -0.39 -8.75 -9.14
C PRO A 185 0.44 -7.98 -10.17
N PHE A 186 0.96 -6.83 -9.77
CA PHE A 186 1.95 -6.06 -10.53
C PHE A 186 1.54 -5.72 -11.99
N LYS A 187 0.23 -5.60 -12.26
CA LYS A 187 -0.31 -5.24 -13.58
C LYS A 187 0.26 -3.91 -14.10
N ASN A 188 0.49 -2.95 -13.21
CA ASN A 188 1.03 -1.65 -13.57
C ASN A 188 2.56 -1.68 -13.62
N LYS A 189 3.12 -1.71 -14.83
CA LYS A 189 4.57 -1.76 -15.09
C LYS A 189 5.36 -0.59 -14.47
N LYS A 190 4.70 0.51 -14.08
CA LYS A 190 5.34 1.67 -13.44
C LYS A 190 5.63 1.47 -11.96
N PHE A 191 5.01 0.47 -11.32
CA PHE A 191 5.10 0.24 -9.87
C PHE A 191 5.66 -1.15 -9.52
N LEU A 192 6.36 -1.80 -10.47
CA LEU A 192 6.98 -3.09 -10.23
C LEU A 192 7.94 -3.04 -9.03
N PRO A 193 8.23 -4.17 -8.36
CA PRO A 193 9.34 -4.27 -7.42
C PRO A 193 10.64 -3.78 -8.06
N ALA A 194 11.36 -2.91 -7.34
CA ALA A 194 12.54 -2.21 -7.87
C ALA A 194 13.80 -3.08 -7.85
N ILE A 195 13.76 -4.21 -8.56
CA ILE A 195 14.87 -5.18 -8.65
C ILE A 195 15.63 -5.10 -9.98
N GLY A 196 15.30 -4.13 -10.83
CA GLY A 196 15.88 -3.96 -12.17
C GLY A 196 15.25 -4.88 -13.22
N VAL A 197 15.37 -4.48 -14.50
CA VAL A 197 14.73 -5.15 -15.64
C VAL A 197 15.12 -6.62 -15.78
N THR A 198 16.42 -6.93 -15.72
CA THR A 198 16.92 -8.30 -15.91
C THR A 198 16.40 -9.23 -14.83
N SER A 199 16.56 -8.86 -13.55
CA SER A 199 16.10 -9.69 -12.44
C SER A 199 14.58 -9.80 -12.39
N TRP A 200 13.84 -8.75 -12.74
CA TRP A 200 12.39 -8.84 -12.86
C TRP A 200 11.98 -9.88 -13.90
N HIS A 201 12.63 -9.91 -15.06
CA HIS A 201 12.30 -10.89 -16.10
C HIS A 201 12.52 -12.34 -15.65
N THR A 202 13.57 -12.60 -14.89
CA THR A 202 13.95 -13.96 -14.46
C THR A 202 13.27 -14.41 -13.18
N GLU A 203 12.96 -13.49 -12.25
CA GLU A 203 12.58 -13.83 -10.87
C GLU A 203 11.21 -13.29 -10.43
N ARG A 204 10.45 -12.65 -11.32
CA ARG A 204 9.09 -12.13 -11.00
C ARG A 204 8.16 -13.16 -10.37
N LYS A 205 8.29 -14.46 -10.68
CA LYS A 205 7.49 -15.54 -10.08
C LYS A 205 7.59 -15.61 -8.55
N SER A 206 8.69 -15.13 -7.97
CA SER A 206 8.87 -15.07 -6.52
C SER A 206 8.10 -13.92 -5.85
N PHE A 207 7.48 -13.02 -6.63
CA PHE A 207 6.72 -11.89 -6.13
C PHE A 207 5.23 -12.17 -6.21
N GLY A 208 4.54 -11.96 -5.08
CA GLY A 208 3.11 -12.13 -4.95
C GLY A 208 2.41 -10.94 -4.32
N LEU A 209 1.09 -10.95 -4.46
CA LEU A 209 0.19 -9.99 -3.84
C LEU A 209 -0.99 -10.75 -3.25
N ILE A 210 -1.36 -10.39 -2.02
CA ILE A 210 -2.57 -10.83 -1.35
C ILE A 210 -3.29 -9.59 -0.84
N SER A 211 -4.61 -9.56 -0.96
CA SER A 211 -5.38 -8.44 -0.43
C SER A 211 -6.22 -8.83 0.77
N TYR A 212 -6.54 -7.85 1.63
CA TYR A 212 -7.46 -8.10 2.74
C TYR A 212 -8.83 -8.59 2.26
N ALA A 213 -9.30 -8.11 1.11
CA ALA A 213 -10.53 -8.60 0.49
C ALA A 213 -10.45 -10.08 0.11
N MET A 214 -9.30 -10.56 -0.39
CA MET A 214 -9.09 -11.98 -0.67
C MET A 214 -9.10 -12.83 0.61
N LEU A 215 -8.47 -12.35 1.68
CA LEU A 215 -8.43 -13.04 2.97
C LEU A 215 -9.84 -13.24 3.54
N ASP A 216 -10.66 -12.20 3.42
CA ASP A 216 -12.04 -12.16 3.87
C ASP A 216 -12.91 -13.14 3.07
N ASP A 217 -12.90 -13.05 1.74
CA ASP A 217 -13.65 -13.95 0.87
C ASP A 217 -13.25 -15.43 1.04
N ASN A 218 -11.96 -15.68 1.23
CA ASN A 218 -11.45 -17.02 1.49
C ASN A 218 -11.65 -17.49 2.93
N ASN A 219 -12.42 -16.78 3.77
CA ASN A 219 -12.69 -17.16 5.17
C ASN A 219 -11.40 -17.44 5.97
N ILE A 220 -10.31 -16.72 5.67
CA ILE A 220 -9.06 -16.79 6.43
C ILE A 220 -9.13 -15.84 7.63
N ILE A 221 -9.88 -14.75 7.49
CA ILE A 221 -10.21 -13.82 8.55
C ILE A 221 -11.72 -13.78 8.71
N GLU A 222 -12.20 -13.54 9.92
CA GLU A 222 -13.63 -13.36 10.17
C GLU A 222 -13.99 -11.87 10.16
N ARG A 223 -15.19 -11.54 9.69
CA ARG A 223 -15.68 -10.14 9.62
C ARG A 223 -16.22 -9.61 10.94
N THR A 224 -16.74 -10.50 11.77
CA THR A 224 -17.59 -10.15 12.92
C THR A 224 -17.03 -10.60 14.25
N HIS A 225 -16.20 -11.64 14.28
CA HIS A 225 -15.56 -12.16 15.48
C HIS A 225 -14.04 -12.30 15.27
N GLY A 226 -13.30 -12.46 16.36
CA GLY A 226 -11.84 -12.57 16.33
C GLY A 226 -11.11 -11.24 16.46
N TYR A 227 -9.81 -11.27 16.18
CA TYR A 227 -8.88 -10.17 16.33
C TYR A 227 -8.91 -9.22 15.12
N TYR A 228 -9.09 -9.76 13.91
CA TYR A 228 -9.06 -8.97 12.69
C TYR A 228 -10.16 -7.88 12.63
N PRO A 229 -11.43 -8.13 13.00
CA PRO A 229 -12.45 -7.07 13.02
C PRO A 229 -12.09 -5.88 13.91
N ILE A 230 -11.40 -6.14 15.04
CA ILE A 230 -10.96 -5.10 15.97
C ILE A 230 -9.90 -4.22 15.30
N ALA A 231 -8.91 -4.83 14.64
CA ALA A 231 -7.89 -4.09 13.91
C ALA A 231 -8.45 -3.39 12.66
N LYS A 232 -9.34 -4.06 11.90
CA LYS A 232 -9.96 -3.54 10.67
C LYS A 232 -10.70 -2.23 10.92
N ARG A 233 -11.56 -2.17 11.94
CA ARG A 233 -12.34 -0.97 12.27
C ARG A 233 -11.48 0.27 12.53
N ASN A 234 -10.27 0.08 13.02
CA ASN A 234 -9.38 1.19 13.38
C ASN A 234 -8.44 1.61 12.24
N PHE A 235 -8.16 0.75 11.26
CA PHE A 235 -7.06 0.97 10.30
C PHE A 235 -7.35 0.62 8.84
N LEU A 236 -8.40 -0.15 8.55
CA LEU A 236 -8.65 -0.66 7.21
C LEU A 236 -10.03 -0.22 6.70
N HIS A 237 -10.03 0.93 6.01
CA HIS A 237 -11.19 1.51 5.35
C HIS A 237 -11.37 0.94 3.93
N LEU A 238 -12.51 1.20 3.28
CA LEU A 238 -12.78 0.71 1.93
C LEU A 238 -11.73 1.24 0.94
N PRO A 239 -11.12 0.42 0.07
CA PRO A 239 -10.10 0.94 -0.84
C PRO A 239 -10.67 1.82 -1.95
N ALA A 240 -9.94 2.87 -2.31
CA ALA A 240 -10.38 3.88 -3.26
C ALA A 240 -10.51 3.35 -4.71
N GLU A 241 -9.96 2.18 -4.99
CA GLU A 241 -10.14 1.47 -6.26
C GLU A 241 -11.53 0.78 -6.34
N ILE A 242 -12.16 0.49 -5.21
CA ILE A 242 -13.49 -0.16 -5.10
C ILE A 242 -14.58 0.91 -4.88
N GLY A 243 -14.50 2.05 -5.57
CA GLY A 243 -15.67 2.92 -5.70
C GLY A 243 -16.82 2.14 -6.28
N THR A 244 -17.85 1.92 -5.46
CA THR A 244 -18.86 0.89 -5.63
C THR A 244 -19.85 1.18 -6.75
N ASN A 245 -19.42 0.99 -8.01
CA ASN A 245 -20.15 0.43 -9.16
C ASN A 245 -19.42 0.77 -10.47
N ASP A 246 -19.51 -0.09 -11.49
CA ASP A 246 -19.11 0.27 -12.86
C ASP A 246 -19.94 1.43 -13.43
N ASN A 247 -21.10 1.69 -12.83
CA ASN A 247 -22.02 2.77 -13.18
C ASN A 247 -21.70 4.12 -12.52
N ASP A 248 -20.72 4.19 -11.61
CA ASP A 248 -20.35 5.48 -10.99
C ASP A 248 -19.89 6.46 -12.07
N PRO A 249 -20.43 7.70 -12.10
CA PRO A 249 -20.11 8.66 -13.13
C PRO A 249 -18.61 9.00 -13.11
N SER A 250 -18.00 8.91 -14.29
CA SER A 250 -16.60 9.30 -14.49
C SER A 250 -16.50 10.76 -14.82
N VAL A 251 -15.85 11.54 -13.97
CA VAL A 251 -15.62 12.97 -14.19
C VAL A 251 -14.19 13.17 -14.69
N LYS A 252 -14.07 13.74 -15.90
CA LYS A 252 -12.78 14.11 -16.49
C LYS A 252 -12.47 15.56 -16.15
N THR A 253 -11.34 15.78 -15.50
CA THR A 253 -10.80 17.12 -15.28
C THR A 253 -10.38 17.74 -16.60
N ILE A 254 -10.79 19.00 -16.85
CA ILE A 254 -10.23 19.83 -17.92
C ILE A 254 -9.03 20.62 -17.39
N VAL A 255 -8.15 21.06 -18.29
CA VAL A 255 -6.97 21.86 -17.91
C VAL A 255 -7.40 23.18 -17.27
N MET A 256 -6.61 23.69 -16.31
CA MET A 256 -6.96 24.87 -15.50
C MET A 256 -7.24 26.12 -16.32
N ASP A 257 -6.60 26.28 -17.48
CA ASP A 257 -6.80 27.42 -18.37
C ASP A 257 -8.17 27.41 -19.07
N GLN A 258 -8.87 26.28 -19.05
CA GLN A 258 -10.21 26.13 -19.61
C GLN A 258 -11.32 26.25 -18.55
N TRP A 259 -10.95 26.47 -17.30
CA TRP A 259 -11.92 26.65 -16.22
C TRP A 259 -12.65 27.97 -16.39
N ASN A 260 -13.89 28.03 -15.91
CA ASN A 260 -14.57 29.30 -15.73
C ASN A 260 -13.72 30.20 -14.80
N PRO A 261 -13.33 31.43 -15.22
CA PRO A 261 -12.46 32.30 -14.42
C PRO A 261 -12.99 32.62 -13.02
N ILE A 262 -14.31 32.78 -12.88
CA ILE A 262 -14.95 33.07 -11.60
C ILE A 262 -14.85 31.85 -10.68
N LEU A 263 -15.19 30.67 -11.18
CA LEU A 263 -15.09 29.43 -10.40
C LEU A 263 -13.64 29.10 -10.02
N LYS A 264 -12.69 29.43 -10.91
CA LYS A 264 -11.25 29.28 -10.64
C LYS A 264 -10.83 30.16 -9.46
N LEU A 265 -11.21 31.45 -9.49
CA LEU A 265 -10.89 32.38 -8.41
C LEU A 265 -11.48 31.92 -7.06
N ASN A 266 -12.76 31.52 -7.06
CA ASN A 266 -13.43 31.03 -5.85
C ASN A 266 -12.70 29.81 -5.24
N LEU A 267 -12.28 28.87 -6.08
CA LEU A 267 -11.49 27.71 -5.64
C LEU A 267 -10.12 28.10 -5.12
N GLU A 268 -9.42 29.02 -5.78
CA GLU A 268 -8.09 29.49 -5.37
C GLU A 268 -8.14 30.15 -3.99
N GLU A 269 -9.14 30.99 -3.72
CA GLU A 269 -9.34 31.61 -2.40
C GLU A 269 -9.73 30.59 -1.33
N PHE A 270 -10.62 29.65 -1.67
CA PHE A 270 -10.95 28.55 -0.77
C PHE A 270 -9.69 27.74 -0.37
N ILE A 271 -8.83 27.47 -1.35
CA ILE A 271 -7.60 26.70 -1.17
C ILE A 271 -6.59 27.43 -0.29
N LEU A 272 -6.45 28.74 -0.43
CA LEU A 272 -5.56 29.54 0.41
C LEU A 272 -5.97 29.41 1.89
N SER A 273 -7.25 29.60 2.19
CA SER A 273 -7.78 29.46 3.55
C SER A 273 -7.71 28.03 4.10
N LEU A 274 -7.93 27.03 3.24
CA LEU A 274 -7.75 25.64 3.61
C LEU A 274 -6.29 25.34 3.94
N SER A 275 -5.34 25.86 3.15
CA SER A 275 -3.91 25.63 3.33
C SER A 275 -3.40 26.09 4.70
N ASP A 276 -3.92 27.22 5.19
CA ASP A 276 -3.52 27.78 6.49
C ASP A 276 -4.00 26.92 7.68
N LYS A 277 -4.99 26.06 7.47
CA LYS A 277 -5.61 25.23 8.51
C LYS A 277 -5.17 23.77 8.50
N LEU A 278 -4.52 23.30 7.42
CA LEU A 278 -4.00 21.93 7.32
C LEU A 278 -2.70 21.78 8.12
N THR A 279 -2.60 20.73 8.94
CA THR A 279 -1.41 20.46 9.75
C THR A 279 -0.53 19.36 9.16
N THR A 280 -1.11 18.37 8.50
CA THR A 280 -0.35 17.23 7.92
C THR A 280 -0.50 17.12 6.40
N GLY A 281 -1.59 17.62 5.84
CA GLY A 281 -1.85 17.64 4.41
C GLY A 281 -1.02 18.67 3.66
N LYS A 282 -0.63 18.35 2.42
CA LYS A 282 0.00 19.32 1.49
C LYS A 282 -0.85 19.50 0.24
N ILE A 283 -1.10 20.74 -0.12
CA ILE A 283 -1.78 21.08 -1.37
C ILE A 283 -0.78 20.99 -2.52
N ILE A 284 -1.15 20.24 -3.55
CA ILE A 284 -0.39 20.08 -4.79
C ILE A 284 -1.26 20.49 -5.97
N ILE A 285 -0.66 21.25 -6.88
CA ILE A 285 -1.28 21.73 -8.11
C ILE A 285 -0.98 20.75 -9.24
N PHE A 286 -2.03 20.30 -9.93
CA PHE A 286 -1.94 19.51 -11.16
C PHE A 286 -2.58 20.28 -12.32
N ASN A 287 -2.33 19.86 -13.56
CA ASN A 287 -2.82 20.49 -14.79
C ASN A 287 -4.34 20.33 -15.02
N GLY A 288 -5.17 20.67 -14.04
CA GLY A 288 -6.62 20.46 -14.06
C GLY A 288 -7.23 20.06 -12.73
N SER A 289 -6.49 20.13 -11.61
CA SER A 289 -7.05 19.99 -10.27
C SER A 289 -6.07 20.46 -9.21
N TYR A 290 -6.59 20.90 -8.08
CA TYR A 290 -5.86 20.94 -6.82
C TYR A 290 -6.08 19.63 -6.06
N SER A 291 -5.09 19.24 -5.28
CA SER A 291 -5.16 18.00 -4.51
C SER A 291 -4.51 18.16 -3.15
N VAL A 292 -5.22 17.78 -2.09
CA VAL A 292 -4.61 17.62 -0.77
C VAL A 292 -4.00 16.23 -0.69
N LYS A 293 -2.71 16.16 -0.40
CA LYS A 293 -1.98 14.91 -0.25
C LYS A 293 -1.59 14.65 1.20
N SER A 294 -1.72 13.39 1.61
CA SER A 294 -1.15 12.88 2.87
C SER A 294 0.37 12.87 2.82
N ALA A 295 1.00 12.76 3.99
CA ALA A 295 2.45 12.62 4.14
C ALA A 295 3.03 11.41 3.37
N ASP A 296 2.25 10.34 3.19
CA ASP A 296 2.65 9.16 2.41
C ASP A 296 2.50 9.33 0.88
N GLY A 297 1.97 10.46 0.42
CA GLY A 297 1.85 10.84 -0.98
C GLY A 297 0.55 10.41 -1.67
N ARG A 298 -0.41 9.82 -0.94
CA ARG A 298 -1.78 9.58 -1.45
C ARG A 298 -2.51 10.89 -1.63
N THR A 299 -3.40 10.95 -2.62
CA THR A 299 -4.29 12.11 -2.83
C THR A 299 -5.55 11.91 -2.02
N LEU A 300 -5.74 12.67 -0.94
CA LEU A 300 -6.89 12.53 -0.04
C LEU A 300 -8.09 13.34 -0.53
N VAL A 301 -7.87 14.54 -1.04
CA VAL A 301 -8.96 15.42 -1.52
C VAL A 301 -8.63 15.90 -2.92
N LYS A 302 -9.65 15.98 -3.77
CA LYS A 302 -9.57 16.63 -5.08
C LYS A 302 -10.52 17.81 -5.15
N LEU A 303 -10.00 18.93 -5.62
CA LEU A 303 -10.76 20.15 -5.90
C LEU A 303 -10.51 20.56 -7.35
N PHE A 304 -11.56 20.77 -8.12
CA PHE A 304 -11.45 21.19 -9.51
C PHE A 304 -12.73 21.89 -9.98
N ALA A 305 -12.63 22.63 -11.08
CA ALA A 305 -13.80 23.19 -11.77
C ALA A 305 -13.86 22.72 -13.22
N ASP A 306 -15.04 22.84 -13.81
CA ASP A 306 -15.23 22.83 -15.25
C ASP A 306 -15.78 24.20 -15.72
N LYS A 307 -16.52 24.22 -16.83
CA LYS A 307 -17.14 25.44 -17.35
C LYS A 307 -18.36 25.89 -16.56
N ASP A 308 -19.00 24.96 -15.86
CA ASP A 308 -20.34 25.09 -15.31
C ASP A 308 -20.34 25.04 -13.78
N LYS A 309 -19.41 24.31 -13.15
CA LYS A 309 -19.37 24.16 -11.69
C LYS A 309 -18.03 23.73 -11.12
N MET A 310 -17.91 23.90 -9.80
CA MET A 310 -16.83 23.38 -8.97
C MET A 310 -17.18 22.02 -8.40
N TYR A 311 -16.17 21.24 -8.06
CA TYR A 311 -16.27 19.93 -7.44
C TYR A 311 -15.27 19.83 -6.31
N ILE A 312 -15.73 19.36 -5.16
CA ILE A 312 -14.89 18.99 -4.02
C ILE A 312 -15.23 17.56 -3.65
N ALA A 313 -14.22 16.70 -3.66
CA ALA A 313 -14.42 15.28 -3.45
C ALA A 313 -13.35 14.70 -2.51
N LEU A 314 -13.81 13.89 -1.54
CA LEU A 314 -12.97 13.17 -0.59
C LEU A 314 -12.67 11.78 -1.15
N ARG A 315 -11.44 11.31 -1.02
CA ARG A 315 -11.07 9.99 -1.52
C ARG A 315 -11.84 8.92 -0.74
N ASN A 316 -12.34 7.91 -1.44
CA ASN A 316 -13.24 6.93 -0.84
C ASN A 316 -12.56 6.05 0.24
N ASP A 317 -11.23 6.06 0.35
CA ASP A 317 -10.45 5.26 1.30
C ASP A 317 -10.13 5.91 2.64
N ASN A 318 -11.10 6.61 3.23
CA ASN A 318 -11.18 6.87 4.68
C ASN A 318 -12.52 7.54 5.06
N ILE A 319 -13.58 7.34 4.28
CA ILE A 319 -14.77 8.18 4.43
C ILE A 319 -15.47 7.88 5.76
N PRO A 320 -15.86 8.90 6.54
CA PRO A 320 -16.69 8.69 7.72
C PRO A 320 -18.00 7.97 7.36
N GLU A 321 -18.55 7.15 8.27
CA GLU A 321 -19.79 6.37 8.03
C GLU A 321 -20.96 7.22 7.50
N HIS A 322 -21.08 8.48 7.93
CA HIS A 322 -22.13 9.37 7.47
C HIS A 322 -21.98 9.84 6.00
N PHE A 323 -20.86 9.55 5.35
CA PHE A 323 -20.63 9.79 3.91
C PHE A 323 -20.82 8.51 3.06
N GLU A 324 -21.21 7.37 3.65
CA GLU A 324 -21.32 6.09 2.91
C GLU A 324 -22.36 6.13 1.78
N ASP A 325 -23.46 6.86 2.03
CA ASP A 325 -24.59 7.03 1.11
C ASP A 325 -24.41 8.20 0.12
N GLU A 326 -23.33 8.97 0.26
CA GLU A 326 -23.08 10.13 -0.58
C GLU A 326 -22.63 9.74 -2.00
N PRO A 327 -22.93 10.56 -3.03
CA PRO A 327 -22.61 10.24 -4.41
C PRO A 327 -21.12 9.99 -4.62
N LYS A 328 -20.79 8.89 -5.29
CA LYS A 328 -19.40 8.53 -5.65
C LYS A 328 -19.12 8.89 -7.10
N ILE A 329 -17.93 9.42 -7.35
CA ILE A 329 -17.43 9.77 -8.68
C ILE A 329 -16.06 9.16 -8.92
N LYS A 330 -15.81 8.73 -10.15
CA LYS A 330 -14.48 8.26 -10.58
C LYS A 330 -13.71 9.45 -11.16
N ILE A 331 -12.57 9.79 -10.56
CA ILE A 331 -11.70 10.87 -11.03
C ILE A 331 -10.35 10.30 -11.47
N GLY A 332 -10.00 10.53 -12.74
CA GLY A 332 -8.70 10.14 -13.33
C GLY A 332 -8.83 9.54 -14.72
N VAL A 333 -7.77 8.92 -15.21
CA VAL A 333 -7.71 8.35 -16.57
C VAL A 333 -7.33 6.87 -16.53
N GLY A 334 -8.17 6.05 -17.15
CA GLY A 334 -7.97 4.62 -17.33
C GLY A 334 -7.76 3.89 -15.99
N PRO A 335 -6.77 2.99 -15.87
CA PRO A 335 -6.56 2.17 -14.69
C PRO A 335 -6.04 2.95 -13.45
N ASN A 336 -5.83 4.27 -13.57
CA ASN A 336 -5.42 5.11 -12.45
C ASN A 336 -6.57 5.97 -11.91
N ALA A 337 -7.78 5.83 -12.45
CA ALA A 337 -8.95 6.49 -11.88
C ALA A 337 -9.18 5.97 -10.45
N LYS A 338 -9.42 6.88 -9.52
CA LYS A 338 -9.76 6.55 -8.14
C LYS A 338 -11.17 7.04 -7.85
N SER A 339 -11.84 6.35 -6.95
CA SER A 339 -13.15 6.75 -6.45
C SER A 339 -13.02 7.82 -5.38
N PHE A 340 -13.90 8.80 -5.47
CA PHE A 340 -14.06 9.87 -4.50
C PHE A 340 -15.54 10.03 -4.18
N VAL A 341 -15.86 10.30 -2.92
CA VAL A 341 -17.16 10.77 -2.48
C VAL A 341 -17.25 12.27 -2.78
N LEU A 342 -18.27 12.66 -3.54
CA LEU A 342 -18.55 14.03 -3.91
C LEU A 342 -19.27 14.73 -2.74
N ILE A 343 -18.58 15.65 -2.08
CA ILE A 343 -19.14 16.39 -0.94
C ILE A 343 -19.69 17.77 -1.35
N TYR A 344 -19.34 18.25 -2.54
CA TYR A 344 -19.89 19.48 -3.10
C TYR A 344 -19.78 19.51 -4.63
N SER A 345 -20.85 19.95 -5.27
CA SER A 345 -20.88 20.28 -6.70
C SER A 345 -21.81 21.47 -6.95
N GLY A 346 -21.26 22.62 -7.34
CA GLY A 346 -22.04 23.85 -7.45
C GLY A 346 -21.25 25.05 -7.95
N THR A 347 -21.91 26.20 -7.98
CA THR A 347 -21.35 27.50 -8.39
C THR A 347 -21.33 28.52 -7.27
N ASP A 348 -21.63 28.10 -6.04
CA ASP A 348 -21.68 28.97 -4.88
C ASP A 348 -20.33 29.67 -4.67
N ASP A 349 -20.41 30.90 -4.18
CA ASP A 349 -19.24 31.67 -3.80
C ASP A 349 -18.58 31.01 -2.57
N LEU A 350 -17.25 30.85 -2.59
CA LEU A 350 -16.45 30.24 -1.53
C LEU A 350 -15.34 31.19 -1.03
N THR A 351 -15.44 32.48 -1.36
CA THR A 351 -14.50 33.55 -1.01
C THR A 351 -14.62 33.99 0.47
N ASP A 352 -13.67 34.82 0.92
CA ASP A 352 -13.61 35.39 2.28
C ASP A 352 -14.47 36.66 2.48
N ASP A 353 -15.12 37.14 1.43
CA ASP A 353 -15.72 38.48 1.42
C ASP A 353 -16.91 38.63 2.40
N GLN A 354 -17.54 37.53 2.81
CA GLN A 354 -18.62 37.49 3.80
C GLN A 354 -18.61 36.17 4.61
N PRO A 355 -19.24 36.13 5.81
CA PRO A 355 -19.42 34.89 6.57
C PRO A 355 -20.10 33.82 5.71
N ASN A 356 -19.35 32.78 5.38
CA ASN A 356 -19.75 31.76 4.42
C ASN A 356 -19.86 30.40 5.09
N LYS A 357 -21.06 30.08 5.58
CA LYS A 357 -21.32 28.84 6.31
C LYS A 357 -20.97 27.59 5.50
N LEU A 358 -21.27 27.59 4.20
CA LEU A 358 -20.97 26.45 3.31
C LEU A 358 -19.46 26.20 3.26
N ARG A 359 -18.68 27.27 3.08
CA ARG A 359 -17.22 27.21 3.04
C ARG A 359 -16.62 26.71 4.36
N ASP A 360 -17.14 27.19 5.49
CA ASP A 360 -16.71 26.76 6.82
C ASP A 360 -17.03 25.27 7.04
N ASP A 361 -18.23 24.83 6.65
CA ASP A 361 -18.64 23.43 6.73
C ASP A 361 -17.73 22.53 5.87
N LEU A 362 -17.46 22.93 4.62
CA LEU A 362 -16.56 22.19 3.73
C LEU A 362 -15.12 22.14 4.25
N THR A 363 -14.63 23.25 4.82
CA THR A 363 -13.30 23.31 5.41
C THR A 363 -13.18 22.37 6.60
N ARG A 364 -14.16 22.37 7.51
CA ARG A 364 -14.20 21.45 8.65
C ARG A 364 -14.23 19.99 8.18
N ILE A 365 -15.08 19.66 7.21
CA ILE A 365 -15.17 18.31 6.65
C ILE A 365 -13.80 17.86 6.08
N ILE A 366 -13.13 18.72 5.32
CA ILE A 366 -11.83 18.39 4.73
C ILE A 366 -10.76 18.21 5.81
N ILE A 367 -10.68 19.11 6.79
CA ILE A 367 -9.70 19.01 7.88
C ILE A 367 -9.94 17.73 8.69
N ASP A 368 -11.18 17.49 9.11
CA ASP A 368 -11.56 16.28 9.85
C ASP A 368 -11.25 15.01 9.06
N PHE A 369 -11.30 15.04 7.73
CA PHE A 369 -10.96 13.90 6.88
C PHE A 369 -9.44 13.73 6.69
N VAL A 370 -8.70 14.83 6.51
CA VAL A 370 -7.25 14.81 6.21
C VAL A 370 -6.41 14.52 7.45
N GLU A 371 -6.85 14.99 8.62
CA GLU A 371 -6.11 14.90 9.87
C GLU A 371 -6.48 13.64 10.71
N ARG A 372 -7.34 12.77 10.18
CA ARG A 372 -7.57 11.40 10.68
C ARG A 372 -6.50 10.45 10.14
#